data_AF-A0A1J3CQ12-F1
#
_entry.id   AF-A0A1J3CQ12-F1
#
_cell.length_a   1.000
_cell.length_b   1.000
_cell.length_c   1.000
_cell.angle_alpha   90.00
_cell.angle_beta   90.00
_cell.angle_gamma   90.00
#
_symmetry.space_group_name_H-M   'P 1'
#
loop_
_entity.id
_entity.type
_entity.pdbx_description
1 polymer ?
#
loop_
_entity_poly.entity_id
_entity_poly.type
_entity_poly.pdbx_seq_one_letter_code
_entity_poly.pdbx_strand_id
1 'polypeptide(L)'
;ELKPESVILKIKGTERYHMHLEKKSLARRSDEIEEQNGVEPTRAEMFIASRMRSDGSMISEETKFYAEKLKEVIDQKLPGQTSSDDAIAKVFGHEHSGRVRFLGHGPTPSKYLSSLDSAS
;
A
#
# COMPACT_ATOMS: atom_id res chain seq x y z
N GLU A 1 -15.94 -25.50 12.36
CA GLU A 1 -14.68 -25.00 12.94
C GLU A 1 -14.37 -23.62 12.34
N LEU A 2 -14.34 -22.60 13.19
CA LEU A 2 -13.95 -21.24 12.79
C LEU A 2 -12.44 -21.19 12.62
N LYS A 3 -11.97 -20.85 11.42
CA LYS A 3 -10.54 -20.67 11.15
C LYS A 3 -9.97 -19.57 12.07
N PRO A 4 -8.83 -19.81 12.73
CA PRO A 4 -8.30 -18.98 13.83
C PRO A 4 -7.76 -17.60 13.39
N GLU A 5 -7.84 -17.25 12.10
CA GLU A 5 -7.20 -16.05 11.55
C GLU A 5 -8.12 -14.82 11.51
N SER A 6 -9.37 -14.97 11.95
CA SER A 6 -10.34 -13.86 12.06
C SER A 6 -10.21 -13.09 13.38
N VAL A 7 -9.09 -13.24 14.10
CA VAL A 7 -8.79 -12.42 15.28
C VAL A 7 -8.53 -10.99 14.83
N ILE A 8 -9.63 -10.23 14.88
CA ILE A 8 -9.70 -8.77 14.91
C ILE A 8 -8.63 -8.26 15.88
N LEU A 9 -7.45 -7.95 15.37
CA LEU A 9 -6.45 -7.18 16.09
C LEU A 9 -6.86 -5.70 16.03
N LYS A 10 -7.89 -5.37 16.80
CA LYS A 10 -8.16 -4.01 17.28
C LYS A 10 -7.02 -3.62 18.23
N ILE A 11 -5.84 -3.33 17.69
CA ILE A 11 -4.79 -2.64 18.44
C ILE A 11 -5.03 -1.13 18.28
N LYS A 12 -5.60 -0.56 19.33
CA LYS A 12 -5.82 0.87 19.61
C LYS A 12 -5.06 1.84 18.69
N GLY A 13 -5.81 2.65 17.94
CA GLY A 13 -5.36 3.96 17.46
C GLY A 13 -4.57 4.02 16.16
N THR A 14 -4.41 2.92 15.43
CA THR A 14 -3.92 2.96 14.04
C THR A 14 -4.74 1.98 13.23
N GLU A 15 -5.38 2.44 12.15
CA GLU A 15 -5.93 1.56 11.11
C GLU A 15 -4.77 0.86 10.40
N ARG A 16 -4.13 -0.07 11.10
CA ARG A 16 -3.17 -1.01 10.53
C ARG A 16 -3.99 -2.05 9.80
N TYR A 17 -4.26 -1.80 8.52
CA TYR A 17 -4.64 -2.86 7.59
C TYR A 17 -3.52 -3.90 7.59
N HIS A 18 -3.63 -4.93 8.44
CA HIS A 18 -2.69 -6.03 8.49
C HIS A 18 -2.69 -6.67 7.11
N MET A 19 -1.60 -6.43 6.38
CA MET A 19 -1.39 -6.90 5.02
C MET A 19 -1.23 -8.42 5.08
N HIS A 20 -2.32 -9.19 4.95
CA HIS A 20 -2.23 -10.60 4.60
C HIS A 20 -1.88 -10.67 3.11
N LEU A 21 -0.63 -10.31 2.82
CA LEU A 21 0.02 -10.59 1.56
C LEU A 21 0.26 -12.11 1.54
N GLU A 22 0.20 -12.72 0.36
CA GLU A 22 0.99 -13.94 0.14
C GLU A 22 2.45 -13.66 0.56
N LYS A 23 3.25 -14.70 0.79
CA LYS A 23 4.60 -14.62 1.41
C LYS A 23 5.65 -13.72 0.68
N LYS A 24 5.28 -12.97 -0.35
CA LYS A 24 6.14 -12.04 -1.11
C LYS A 24 6.12 -10.62 -0.53
N SER A 25 7.30 -9.99 -0.48
CA SER A 25 7.44 -8.59 -0.07
C SER A 25 6.85 -7.63 -1.11
N LEU A 26 6.51 -6.40 -0.68
CA LEU A 26 6.08 -5.35 -1.60
C LEU A 26 7.17 -4.98 -2.60
N ALA A 27 8.44 -4.92 -2.18
CA ALA A 27 9.56 -4.64 -3.09
C ALA A 27 9.60 -5.65 -4.23
N ARG A 28 9.58 -6.95 -3.91
CA ARG A 28 9.58 -8.01 -4.92
C ARG A 28 8.38 -7.94 -5.86
N ARG A 29 7.19 -7.60 -5.34
CA ARG A 29 6.00 -7.43 -6.18
C ARG A 29 6.15 -6.21 -7.11
N SER A 30 6.78 -5.13 -6.64
CA SER A 30 7.09 -3.97 -7.46
C SER A 30 7.99 -4.35 -8.61
N ASP A 31 9.11 -5.02 -8.31
CA ASP A 31 10.09 -5.47 -9.31
C ASP A 31 9.44 -6.41 -10.35
N GLU A 32 8.63 -7.38 -9.91
CA GLU A 32 7.93 -8.30 -10.81
C GLU A 32 6.92 -7.58 -11.72
N ILE A 33 6.25 -6.53 -11.25
CA ILE A 33 5.30 -5.74 -12.06
C ILE A 33 6.05 -4.81 -13.03
N GLU A 34 7.14 -4.19 -12.58
CA GLU A 34 8.00 -3.36 -13.42
C GLU A 34 8.65 -4.17 -14.54
N GLU A 35 9.13 -5.38 -14.25
CA GLU A 35 9.68 -6.29 -15.27
C GLU A 35 8.62 -6.67 -16.33
N GLN A 36 7.35 -6.82 -15.94
CA GLN A 36 6.26 -7.16 -16.85
C GLN A 36 5.79 -5.97 -17.69
N ASN A 37 5.65 -4.79 -17.09
CA ASN A 37 5.05 -3.62 -17.72
C ASN A 37 6.09 -2.64 -18.29
N GLY A 38 7.38 -2.81 -17.96
CA GLY A 38 8.46 -1.89 -18.29
C GLY A 38 8.39 -0.54 -17.57
N VAL A 39 7.50 -0.40 -16.58
CA VAL A 39 7.24 0.84 -15.85
C VAL A 39 6.99 0.51 -14.38
N GLU A 40 7.60 1.28 -13.48
CA GLU A 40 7.40 1.14 -12.04
C GLU A 40 5.91 1.32 -11.68
N PRO A 41 5.32 0.38 -10.91
CA PRO A 41 3.91 0.47 -10.55
C PRO A 41 3.64 1.62 -9.59
N THR A 42 2.52 2.29 -9.80
CA THR A 42 2.01 3.29 -8.86
C THR A 42 1.60 2.65 -7.52
N ARG A 43 1.53 3.47 -6.47
CA ARG A 43 1.07 3.02 -5.13
C ARG A 43 -0.34 2.42 -5.16
N ALA A 44 -1.20 2.91 -6.04
CA ALA A 44 -2.56 2.39 -6.20
C ALA A 44 -2.58 1.03 -6.92
N GLU A 45 -1.77 0.85 -7.95
CA GLU A 45 -1.58 -0.46 -8.59
C GLU A 45 -0.97 -1.45 -7.61
N MET A 46 0.01 -1.01 -6.81
CA MET A 46 0.57 -1.81 -5.72
C MET A 46 -0.49 -2.21 -4.69
N PHE A 47 -1.45 -1.34 -4.35
CA PHE A 47 -2.61 -1.73 -3.52
C PHE A 47 -3.41 -2.85 -4.20
N ILE A 48 -3.80 -2.70 -5.46
CA ILE A 48 -4.66 -3.66 -6.15
C ILE A 48 -3.94 -5.01 -6.31
N ALA A 49 -2.74 -5.01 -6.89
CA ALA A 49 -1.95 -6.20 -7.14
C ALA A 49 -1.68 -6.99 -5.85
N SER A 50 -1.46 -6.28 -4.76
CA SER A 50 -1.08 -6.93 -3.53
C SER A 50 -2.26 -7.54 -2.74
N ARG A 51 -3.49 -7.10 -3.01
CA ARG A 51 -4.74 -7.56 -2.38
C ARG A 51 -5.59 -8.42 -3.34
N MET A 52 -5.01 -8.80 -4.47
CA MET A 52 -5.56 -9.70 -5.46
C MET A 52 -4.91 -11.07 -5.32
N ARG A 53 -5.72 -12.12 -5.39
CA ARG A 53 -5.26 -13.52 -5.41
C ARG A 53 -4.77 -13.89 -6.81
N SER A 54 -4.08 -15.02 -6.92
CA SER A 54 -3.63 -15.57 -8.20
C SER A 54 -4.76 -15.88 -9.19
N ASP A 55 -5.98 -16.08 -8.72
CA ASP A 55 -7.19 -16.28 -9.54
C ASP A 55 -7.84 -14.96 -10.02
N GLY A 56 -7.27 -13.82 -9.65
CA GLY A 56 -7.80 -12.49 -9.97
C GLY A 56 -8.88 -11.99 -9.00
N SER A 57 -9.28 -12.79 -8.01
CA SER A 57 -10.27 -12.37 -7.00
C SER A 57 -9.63 -11.49 -5.91
N MET A 58 -10.39 -10.52 -5.41
CA MET A 58 -9.94 -9.70 -4.27
C MET A 58 -10.07 -10.47 -2.96
N ILE A 59 -9.16 -10.22 -2.02
CA ILE A 59 -9.12 -10.96 -0.74
C ILE A 59 -10.43 -10.80 0.07
N SER A 60 -11.04 -9.62 0.01
CA SER A 60 -12.30 -9.27 0.71
C SER A 60 -13.17 -8.29 -0.10
N GLU A 61 -14.46 -8.20 0.24
CA GLU A 61 -15.37 -7.20 -0.35
C GLU A 61 -14.94 -5.76 -0.01
N GLU A 62 -14.39 -5.51 1.18
CA GLU A 62 -13.85 -4.21 1.55
C GLU A 62 -12.67 -3.81 0.64
N THR A 63 -11.73 -4.73 0.42
CA THR A 63 -10.61 -4.48 -0.51
C THR A 63 -11.08 -4.27 -1.94
N LYS A 64 -12.17 -4.93 -2.34
CA LYS A 64 -12.78 -4.75 -3.65
C LYS A 64 -13.38 -3.34 -3.79
N PHE A 65 -14.13 -2.88 -2.79
CA PHE A 65 -14.67 -1.52 -2.76
C PHE A 65 -13.58 -0.46 -2.92
N TYR A 66 -12.49 -0.57 -2.15
CA TYR A 66 -11.38 0.39 -2.27
C TYR A 66 -10.62 0.27 -3.60
N ALA A 67 -10.46 -0.95 -4.14
CA ALA A 67 -9.85 -1.13 -5.45
C ALA A 67 -10.68 -0.48 -6.57
N GLU A 68 -12.01 -0.58 -6.51
CA GLU A 68 -12.92 0.11 -7.42
C GLU A 68 -12.81 1.64 -7.30
N LYS A 69 -12.78 2.17 -6.06
CA LYS A 69 -12.58 3.60 -5.81
C LYS A 69 -11.24 4.11 -6.35
N LEU A 70 -10.17 3.33 -6.20
CA LEU A 70 -8.86 3.69 -6.75
C LEU A 70 -8.89 3.71 -8.28
N LYS A 71 -9.52 2.72 -8.91
CA LYS A 71 -9.68 2.69 -10.38
C LYS A 71 -10.46 3.91 -10.88
N GLU A 72 -11.57 4.25 -10.23
CA GLU A 72 -12.34 5.47 -10.56
C GLU A 72 -11.46 6.73 -10.51
N VAL A 73 -10.62 6.88 -9.47
CA VAL A 73 -9.73 8.04 -9.32
C VAL A 73 -8.61 8.06 -10.36
N ILE A 74 -8.09 6.90 -10.75
CA ILE A 74 -7.07 6.77 -11.79
C ILE A 74 -7.68 7.15 -13.15
N ASP A 75 -8.85 6.61 -13.48
CA ASP A 75 -9.53 6.85 -14.76
C ASP A 75 -10.01 8.30 -14.91
N GLN A 76 -10.42 8.95 -13.81
CA GLN A 76 -10.82 10.35 -13.78
C GLN A 76 -9.64 11.33 -13.91
N LYS A 77 -8.40 10.87 -13.81
CA LYS A 77 -7.23 11.74 -13.86
C LYS A 77 -7.01 12.24 -15.30
N LEU A 78 -7.53 13.43 -15.60
CA LEU A 78 -7.31 14.11 -16.86
C LEU A 78 -5.83 14.47 -17.06
N PRO A 79 -5.29 14.40 -18.30
CA PRO A 79 -3.94 14.88 -18.58
C PRO A 79 -3.84 16.36 -18.23
N GLY A 80 -2.91 16.70 -17.31
CA GLY A 80 -2.68 18.06 -16.82
C GLY A 80 -3.20 18.36 -15.40
N GLN A 81 -3.91 17.46 -14.74
CA GLN A 81 -4.26 17.63 -13.33
C GLN A 81 -3.05 17.33 -12.41
N THR A 82 -2.44 18.38 -11.87
CA THR A 82 -1.43 18.31 -10.80
C THR A 82 -2.11 18.42 -9.44
N SER A 83 -2.95 17.46 -9.06
CA SER A 83 -3.39 17.39 -7.66
C SER A 83 -2.20 16.99 -6.79
N SER A 84 -1.97 17.73 -5.70
CA SER A 84 -0.89 17.42 -4.74
C SER A 84 -1.03 16.02 -4.14
N ASP A 85 -2.27 15.52 -4.05
CA ASP A 85 -2.58 14.21 -3.51
C ASP A 85 -2.72 13.16 -4.61
N ASP A 86 -2.09 12.00 -4.40
CA ASP A 86 -2.20 10.83 -5.28
C ASP A 86 -3.48 10.03 -5.02
N ALA A 87 -3.74 9.01 -5.85
CA ALA A 87 -4.98 8.24 -5.76
C ALA A 87 -5.16 7.57 -4.39
N ILE A 88 -4.08 7.15 -3.74
CA ILE A 88 -4.12 6.57 -2.39
C ILE A 88 -4.56 7.64 -1.37
N ALA A 89 -3.96 8.83 -1.40
CA ALA A 89 -4.32 9.91 -0.49
C ALA A 89 -5.78 10.39 -0.69
N LYS A 90 -6.29 10.34 -1.93
CA LYS A 90 -7.70 10.68 -2.22
C LYS A 90 -8.69 9.65 -1.66
N VAL A 91 -8.36 8.36 -1.73
CA VAL A 91 -9.27 7.27 -1.29
C VAL A 91 -9.17 7.00 0.20
N PHE A 92 -7.95 7.00 0.75
CA PHE A 92 -7.67 6.65 2.16
C PHE A 92 -7.40 7.86 3.05
N GLY A 93 -7.49 9.08 2.51
CA GLY A 93 -7.11 10.30 3.20
C GLY A 93 -5.60 10.53 3.27
N HIS A 94 -5.22 11.67 3.85
CA HIS A 94 -3.82 12.11 3.94
C HIS A 94 -2.91 11.10 4.68
N GLU A 95 -1.65 11.03 4.29
CA GLU A 95 -0.65 10.16 4.91
C GLU A 95 -0.18 10.71 6.26
N HIS A 96 0.39 9.85 7.10
CA HIS A 96 1.04 10.31 8.33
C HIS A 96 2.46 10.82 8.03
N SER A 97 2.89 11.85 8.78
CA SER A 97 4.27 12.35 8.69
C SER A 97 5.29 11.23 8.92
N GLY A 98 6.23 11.07 7.98
CA GLY A 98 7.28 10.05 8.05
C GLY A 98 6.85 8.62 7.71
N ARG A 99 5.58 8.37 7.35
CA ARG A 99 5.11 7.04 6.94
C ARG A 99 4.12 7.14 5.79
N VAL A 100 4.61 6.89 4.58
CA VAL A 100 3.78 6.82 3.38
C VAL A 100 3.40 5.37 3.11
N ARG A 101 2.10 5.07 3.00
CA ARG A 101 1.61 3.71 2.66
C ARG A 101 2.15 3.26 1.31
N PHE A 102 2.47 1.97 1.16
CA PHE A 102 2.95 1.34 -0.09
C PHE A 102 4.31 1.78 -0.61
N LEU A 103 4.94 2.77 0.00
CA LEU A 103 6.37 3.00 -0.16
C LEU A 103 7.08 2.20 0.93
N GLY A 104 8.20 1.55 0.58
CA GLY A 104 8.91 0.64 1.48
C GLY A 104 9.27 1.27 2.83
N HIS A 105 9.79 0.45 3.75
CA HIS A 105 10.35 0.98 5.00
C HIS A 105 11.65 1.73 4.69
N GLY A 106 11.55 3.00 4.30
CA GLY A 106 12.68 3.93 4.32
C GLY A 106 13.25 4.03 5.74
N PRO A 107 14.49 4.50 5.91
CA PRO A 107 15.04 4.76 7.23
C PRO A 107 14.08 5.65 8.00
N THR A 108 13.49 5.11 9.07
CA THR A 108 12.67 5.93 9.96
C THR A 108 13.59 6.99 10.55
N PRO A 109 13.19 8.27 10.63
CA PRO A 109 14.05 9.31 11.17
C PRO A 109 14.69 8.96 12.51
N SER A 110 13.97 8.23 13.39
CA SER A 110 14.51 7.71 14.65
C SER A 110 15.70 6.75 14.50
N LYS A 111 15.69 5.87 13.47
CA LYS A 111 16.80 4.97 13.16
C LYS A 111 17.98 5.68 12.52
N TYR A 112 17.70 6.72 11.73
CA TYR A 112 18.72 7.53 11.08
C TYR A 112 19.48 8.40 12.09
N LEU A 113 18.75 9.10 12.99
CA LEU A 113 19.37 9.91 14.05
C LEU A 113 20.20 9.07 15.02
N SER A 114 19.69 7.91 15.47
CA SER A 114 20.47 7.03 16.36
C SER A 114 21.77 6.50 15.73
N SER A 115 21.79 6.35 14.41
CA SER A 115 22.98 5.91 13.66
C SER A 115 24.02 7.02 13.53
N LEU A 116 23.61 8.29 13.52
CA LEU A 116 24.53 9.43 13.47
C LEU A 116 25.23 9.63 14.82
N ASP A 117 24.49 9.48 15.91
CA ASP A 117 25.03 9.63 17.27
C ASP A 117 26.00 8.51 17.64
N SER A 118 25.87 7.33 17.03
CA SER A 118 26.76 6.17 17.27
C SER A 118 28.03 6.18 16.41
N ALA A 119 28.14 7.12 15.47
CA ALA A 119 29.28 7.26 14.57
C ALA A 119 30.22 8.42 14.96
N SER A 120 30.00 9.05 16.12
CA SER A 120 30.88 10.08 16.71
C SER A 120 31.76 9.52 17.82
#